data_AF-A0A078HTD6-F1
#
_entry.id   AF-A0A078HTD6-F1
#
_cell.length_a   1.000
_cell.length_b   1.000
_cell.length_c   1.000
_cell.angle_alpha   90.00
_cell.angle_beta   90.00
_cell.angle_gamma   90.00
#
_symmetry.space_group_name_H-M   'P 1'
#
loop_
_entity.id
_entity.type
_entity.pdbx_description
1 polymer ?
#
loop_
_entity_poly.entity_id
_entity_poly.type
_entity_poly.pdbx_seq_one_letter_code
_entity_poly.pdbx_strand_id
1 'polypeptide(L)' 'MGIIKSCFVFTMGTAYGVYVAQNYNVPDVKKLTNTVLVIVEHIEKNYRKPKKDDVV' A
#
# COMPACT_ATOMS: atom_id res chain seq x y z
N MET A 1 0.43 -15.18 -33.30
CA MET A 1 -0.34 -14.05 -32.73
C MET A 1 0.66 -13.04 -32.19
N GLY A 2 0.67 -11.80 -32.68
CA GLY A 2 1.69 -10.81 -32.30
C GLY A 2 1.58 -10.35 -30.85
N ILE A 3 2.67 -9.83 -30.31
CA ILE A 3 2.80 -9.34 -28.92
C ILE A 3 1.67 -8.33 -28.59
N ILE A 4 1.34 -7.44 -29.53
CA ILE A 4 0.26 -6.45 -29.37
C ILE A 4 -1.09 -7.13 -29.12
N LYS A 5 -1.42 -8.18 -29.88
CA LYS A 5 -2.68 -8.93 -29.71
C LYS A 5 -2.70 -9.71 -28.40
N SER A 6 -1.54 -10.20 -27.96
CA SER A 6 -1.39 -10.95 -26.71
C SER A 6 -1.50 -10.06 -25.46
N CYS A 7 -1.00 -8.82 -25.53
CA CYS A 7 -1.00 -7.89 -24.40
C CYS A 7 -2.21 -6.95 -24.37
N PHE A 8 -3.05 -6.95 -25.41
CA PHE A 8 -4.15 -6.00 -25.56
C PHE A 8 -5.06 -5.90 -24.33
N VAL A 9 -5.45 -7.05 -23.75
CA VAL A 9 -6.31 -7.09 -22.55
C VAL A 9 -5.61 -6.48 -21.34
N PHE A 10 -4.31 -6.74 -21.18
CA PHE A 10 -3.51 -6.16 -20.09
C PHE A 10 -3.40 -4.64 -20.22
N THR A 11 -3.13 -4.14 -21.43
CA THR A 11 -3.03 -2.70 -21.69
C THR A 11 -4.37 -2.00 -21.50
N MET A 12 -5.47 -2.58 -22.01
CA MET A 12 -6.83 -2.04 -21.81
C MET A 12 -7.23 -2.05 -20.32
N GLY A 13 -6.97 -3.14 -19.61
CA GLY A 13 -7.26 -3.24 -18.18
C GLY A 13 -6.48 -2.22 -17.37
N THR A 14 -5.20 -1.99 -17.71
CA THR A 14 -4.35 -0.98 -17.08
C THR A 14 -4.89 0.44 -17.33
N ALA A 15 -5.23 0.76 -18.59
CA ALA A 15 -5.77 2.08 -18.94
C ALA A 15 -7.11 2.35 -18.22
N TYR A 16 -8.00 1.35 -18.16
CA TYR A 16 -9.25 1.44 -17.42
C TYR A 16 -9.01 1.63 -15.91
N GLY A 17 -8.09 0.88 -15.32
CA GLY A 17 -7.73 1.03 -13.91
C GLY A 17 -7.21 2.43 -13.57
N VAL A 18 -6.35 3.01 -14.42
CA VAL A 18 -5.88 4.39 -14.27
C VAL A 18 -7.03 5.40 -14.37
N TYR A 19 -7.94 5.22 -15.33
CA TYR A 19 -9.12 6.08 -15.48
C TYR A 19 -10.00 6.06 -14.22
N VAL A 20 -10.28 4.87 -13.69
CA VAL A 20 -11.04 4.73 -12.45
C VAL A 20 -10.30 5.39 -11.28
N ALA A 21 -9.00 5.13 -11.13
CA ALA A 21 -8.19 5.75 -10.07
C ALA A 21 -8.18 7.29 -10.17
N GLN A 22 -8.21 7.88 -11.37
CA GLN A 22 -8.29 9.34 -11.52
C GLN A 22 -9.68 9.88 -11.14
N ASN A 23 -10.74 9.09 -11.33
CA ASN A 23 -12.12 9.51 -11.10
C ASN A 23 -12.57 9.34 -9.64
N TYR A 24 -11.79 8.63 -8.82
CA TYR A 24 -11.95 8.60 -7.38
C TYR A 24 -10.86 9.44 -6.72
N ASN A 25 -11.18 10.06 -5.59
CA ASN A 25 -10.17 10.79 -4.80
C ASN A 25 -9.31 9.78 -4.04
N VAL A 26 -8.44 9.05 -4.76
CA VAL A 26 -7.61 7.99 -4.17
C VAL A 26 -6.64 8.66 -3.21
N PRO A 27 -6.64 8.27 -1.93
CA PRO A 27 -5.73 8.84 -0.97
C PRO A 27 -4.28 8.58 -1.39
N ASP A 28 -3.42 9.56 -1.16
CA ASP A 28 -2.00 9.47 -1.44
C ASP A 28 -1.41 8.22 -0.76
N VAL A 29 -1.03 7.25 -1.59
CA VAL A 29 -0.50 5.95 -1.15
C VAL A 29 0.74 6.12 -0.27
N LYS A 30 1.53 7.18 -0.49
CA LYS A 30 2.69 7.50 0.34
C LYS A 30 2.26 7.91 1.75
N LYS A 31 1.24 8.76 1.86
CA LYS A 31 0.67 9.15 3.16
C LYS A 31 0.03 7.97 3.88
N LEU A 32 -0.71 7.14 3.14
CA LEU A 32 -1.30 5.92 3.69
C LEU A 32 -0.23 4.99 4.25
N THR A 33 0.84 4.75 3.48
CA THR A 33 1.94 3.86 3.89
C THR A 33 2.66 4.40 5.13
N ASN A 34 2.97 5.70 5.17
CA ASN A 34 3.56 6.34 6.34
C ASN A 34 2.66 6.21 7.59
N THR A 35 1.35 6.37 7.42
CA THR A 35 0.38 6.22 8.52
C THR A 35 0.37 4.78 9.03
N VAL A 36 0.37 3.81 8.12
CA VAL A 36 0.43 2.38 8.47
C VAL A 36 1.70 2.06 9.24
N LEU A 37 2.85 2.58 8.83
CA LEU A 37 4.11 2.36 9.56
C LEU A 37 4.04 2.87 11.01
N VAL A 38 3.49 4.07 11.22
CA VAL A 38 3.33 4.63 12.57
C VAL A 38 2.37 3.78 13.41
N ILE A 39 1.26 3.30 12.83
CA ILE A 39 0.31 2.42 13.52
C ILE A 39 1.01 1.11 13.91
N VAL A 40 1.78 0.52 13.01
CA VAL A 40 2.53 -0.72 13.26
C VAL A 40 3.52 -0.52 14.40
N GLU A 41 4.29 0.56 14.41
CA GLU A 41 5.20 0.86 15.53
C GLU A 41 4.46 1.05 16.85
N HIS A 42 3.29 1.68 16.83
CA HIS A 42 2.49 1.88 18.04
C HIS A 42 1.96 0.55 18.59
N ILE A 43 1.46 -0.31 17.70
CA ILE A 43 1.06 -1.68 18.05
C ILE A 43 2.26 -2.45 18.59
N GLU A 44 3.39 -2.43 17.89
CA GLU A 44 4.61 -3.10 18.34
C GLU A 44 5.00 -2.64 19.74
N LYS A 45 5.11 -1.32 19.98
CA LYS A 45 5.48 -0.76 21.29
C LYS A 45 4.49 -1.13 22.40
N ASN A 46 3.18 -1.14 22.11
CA ASN A 46 2.15 -1.51 23.09
C ASN A 46 2.18 -3.00 23.46
N TYR A 47 2.52 -3.88 22.53
CA TYR A 47 2.55 -5.32 22.75
C TYR A 47 3.97 -5.88 23.01
N ARG A 48 5.01 -5.04 22.90
CA ARG A 48 6.39 -5.42 23.21
C ARG A 48 6.49 -5.75 24.69
N LYS A 49 6.94 -6.97 25.00
CA LYS A 49 7.27 -7.34 26.38
C LYS A 49 8.36 -6.39 26.93
N PRO A 50 8.25 -5.91 28.17
CA PRO A 50 9.27 -5.06 28.77
C PRO A 50 10.62 -5.80 28.75
N LYS A 51 11.70 -5.11 28.38
CA LYS A 51 13.04 -5.71 28.47
C LYS A 51 13.43 -5.78 29.95
N LYS A 52 14.21 -6.80 30.32
CA LYS A 52 14.69 -6.99 31.70
C LYS A 52 15.45 -5.78 32.26
N ASP A 53 15.99 -4.93 31.38
CA ASP A 53 16.78 -3.74 31.75
C ASP A 53 15.90 -2.51 32.03
N ASP A 54 14.59 -2.56 31.74
CA ASP A 54 13.63 -1.47 31.99
C ASP A 54 12.99 -1.57 33.40
N VAL A 55 13.37 -2.59 34.19
CA VAL A 55 12.86 -2.88 35.55
C VAL A 55 14.01 -2.76 36.54
N VAL A 56 14.45 -1.53 36.82
CA VAL A 56 15.32 -1.17 37.95
C VAL A 56 14.69 -0.02 38.71
#